data_AF-A0A183DCJ9-F1
#
_entry.id   AF-A0A183DCJ9-F1
#
_cell.length_a   1.000
_cell.length_b   1.000
_cell.length_c   1.000
_cell.angle_alpha   90.00
_cell.angle_beta   90.00
_cell.angle_gamma   90.00
#
_symmetry.space_group_name_H-M   'P 1'
#
loop_
_entity.id
_entity.type
_entity.pdbx_description
1 polymer ?
#
loop_
_entity_poly.entity_id
_entity_poly.type
_entity_poly.pdbx_seq_one_letter_code
_entity_poly.pdbx_strand_id
1 'polypeptide(L)'
;MSRIEDFCGSETPPRLMSTKNLLTLDYVVRSTRAMRRMVANMENFGFVIQYDFRSDLGLSKMHAETRSDQACHYEFNSSSRSSGDIFSPNHPGYYPRNIDCHYIFHGTDKQIVAIHFEYFDVEGFAT
;
A
#
# COMPACT_ATOMS: atom_id res chain seq x y z
N MET A 1 6.94 -2.53 16.83
CA MET A 1 7.05 -2.13 15.42
C MET A 1 7.74 -3.26 14.69
N SER A 2 7.09 -3.90 13.73
CA SER A 2 7.74 -4.93 12.92
C SER A 2 8.71 -4.25 11.97
N ARG A 3 9.96 -4.70 11.96
CA ARG A 3 10.97 -4.23 11.01
C ARG A 3 10.53 -4.56 9.59
N ILE A 4 10.49 -3.56 8.71
CA ILE A 4 10.30 -3.73 7.26
C ILE A 4 11.63 -4.26 6.69
N GLU A 5 11.60 -4.95 5.55
CA GLU A 5 12.80 -5.44 4.87
C GLU A 5 13.83 -4.33 4.60
N ASP A 6 15.11 -4.72 4.56
CA ASP A 6 16.20 -3.83 4.22
C ASP A 6 16.30 -3.72 2.69
N PHE A 7 16.21 -2.49 2.16
CA PHE A 7 16.31 -2.25 0.71
C PHE A 7 17.71 -1.79 0.30
N CYS A 8 18.28 -2.41 -0.74
CA CYS A 8 19.57 -2.03 -1.30
C CYS A 8 19.66 -2.40 -2.79
N GLY A 9 20.69 -1.89 -3.47
CA GLY A 9 20.92 -2.17 -4.89
C GLY A 9 20.25 -1.15 -5.82
N SER A 10 19.90 -1.59 -7.03
CA SER A 10 19.33 -0.77 -8.09
C SER A 10 17.82 -0.88 -8.24
N GLU A 11 17.18 -1.77 -7.48
CA GLU A 11 15.73 -1.95 -7.55
C GLU A 11 15.01 -0.94 -6.66
N THR A 12 13.97 -0.32 -7.22
CA THR A 12 13.12 0.61 -6.48
C THR A 12 12.23 -0.19 -5.52
N PRO A 13 12.26 0.10 -4.21
CA PRO A 13 11.37 -0.56 -3.25
C PRO A 13 9.90 -0.37 -3.60
N PRO A 14 9.03 -1.34 -3.29
CA PRO A 14 7.59 -1.16 -3.40
C PRO A 14 7.14 -0.02 -2.49
N ARG A 15 6.00 0.59 -2.82
CA ARG A 15 5.43 1.65 -1.98
C ARG A 15 5.04 1.08 -0.62
N LEU A 16 5.31 1.85 0.43
CA LEU A 16 5.03 1.48 1.81
C LEU A 16 4.02 2.46 2.42
N MET A 17 3.19 1.96 3.33
CA MET A 17 2.24 2.78 4.07
C MET A 17 2.25 2.39 5.54
N SER A 18 2.38 3.39 6.41
CA SER A 18 2.32 3.22 7.86
C SER A 18 0.87 3.21 8.34
N THR A 19 0.54 2.33 9.29
CA THR A 19 -0.74 2.38 10.02
C THR A 19 -0.78 3.47 11.10
N LYS A 20 0.36 4.11 11.37
CA LYS A 20 0.49 5.17 12.38
C LYS A 20 0.96 6.46 11.75
N ASN A 21 0.78 7.55 12.49
CA ASN A 21 1.32 8.87 12.17
C ASN A 21 2.84 8.99 12.46
N LEU A 22 3.59 7.89 12.31
CA LEU A 22 5.02 7.82 12.60
C LEU A 22 5.73 7.03 11.50
N LEU A 23 6.80 7.62 10.98
CA LEU A 23 7.78 7.01 10.08
C LEU A 23 9.17 7.25 10.68
N THR A 24 9.92 6.18 10.87
CA THR A 24 11.33 6.23 11.29
C THR A 24 12.16 5.50 10.24
N LEU A 25 13.24 6.14 9.77
CA LEU A 25 14.11 5.59 8.73
C LEU A 25 15.56 5.71 9.19
N ASP A 26 16.27 4.58 9.17
CA ASP A 26 17.71 4.50 9.37
C ASP A 26 18.37 4.22 8.02
N TYR A 27 19.32 5.05 7.61
CA TYR A 27 20.11 4.82 6.40
C TYR A 27 21.57 4.57 6.75
N VAL A 28 22.20 3.62 6.06
CA VAL A 28 23.62 3.29 6.24
C VAL A 28 24.31 3.25 4.88
N VAL A 29 25.29 4.14 4.69
CA VAL A 29 26.13 4.14 3.50
C VAL A 29 27.39 3.30 3.77
N ARG A 30 27.57 2.19 3.04
CA ARG A 30 28.77 1.35 3.12
C ARG A 30 29.62 1.53 1.87
N SER A 31 30.94 1.64 2.04
CA SER A 31 31.87 1.80 0.92
C SER A 31 33.13 0.97 1.16
N THR A 32 33.54 0.19 0.16
CA THR A 32 34.84 -0.51 0.16
C THR A 32 35.87 0.27 -0.67
N ARG A 33 37.17 0.08 -0.40
CA ARG A 33 38.24 0.71 -1.20
C ARG A 33 38.15 0.35 -2.69
N ALA A 34 37.68 -0.85 -3.02
CA ALA A 34 37.43 -1.27 -4.39
C ALA A 34 36.26 -0.49 -5.03
N MET A 35 35.13 -0.32 -4.32
CA MET A 35 34.00 0.47 -4.79
C MET A 35 34.33 1.96 -4.99
N ARG A 36 35.14 2.57 -4.12
CA ARG A 36 35.58 3.96 -4.32
C ARG A 36 36.33 4.18 -5.64
N ARG A 37 37.10 3.20 -6.09
CA ARG A 37 37.82 3.27 -7.38
C ARG A 37 36.88 3.06 -8.57
N MET A 38 35.82 2.29 -8.38
CA MET A 38 34.83 1.99 -9.43
C MET A 38 33.83 3.13 -9.64
N VAL A 39 33.43 3.83 -8.57
CA VAL A 39 32.43 4.91 -8.59
C VAL A 39 33.03 6.29 -8.92
N ALA A 40 34.35 6.40 -9.06
CA ALA A 40 35.02 7.67 -9.38
C ALA A 40 34.54 8.34 -10.69
N ASN A 41 33.84 7.59 -11.56
CA ASN A 41 33.28 8.06 -12.84
C ASN A 41 31.76 7.80 -13.01
N MET A 42 31.02 7.44 -11.96
CA MET A 42 29.56 7.24 -12.03
C MET A 42 28.82 8.46 -11.46
N GLU A 43 27.90 9.03 -12.24
CA GLU A 43 27.01 10.09 -11.76
C GLU A 43 25.94 9.50 -10.82
N ASN A 44 25.87 10.04 -9.60
CA ASN A 44 24.81 9.93 -8.60
C ASN A 44 24.21 8.53 -8.35
N PHE A 45 24.61 7.89 -7.24
CA PHE A 45 23.97 6.67 -6.71
C PHE A 45 23.20 6.98 -5.42
N GLY A 46 21.99 6.45 -5.27
CA GLY A 46 21.19 6.62 -4.05
C GLY A 46 19.70 6.45 -4.28
N PHE A 47 18.93 6.60 -3.21
CA PHE A 47 17.46 6.60 -3.23
C PHE A 47 16.93 8.01 -3.00
N VAL A 48 15.85 8.36 -3.69
CA VAL A 48 15.03 9.55 -3.39
C VAL A 48 13.74 9.05 -2.77
N ILE A 49 13.38 9.61 -1.61
CA ILE A 49 12.17 9.23 -0.88
C ILE A 49 11.19 10.39 -0.90
N GLN A 50 9.98 10.10 -1.36
CA GLN A 50 8.83 11.00 -1.27
C GLN A 50 7.80 10.39 -0.33
N TYR A 51 7.19 11.22 0.52
CA TYR A 51 6.13 10.78 1.44
C TYR A 51 4.98 11.79 1.45
N ASP A 52 3.78 11.27 1.73
CA ASP A 52 2.55 12.05 1.83
C ASP A 52 1.76 11.60 3.07
N PHE A 53 1.12 12.55 3.76
CA PHE A 53 0.17 12.22 4.82
C PHE A 53 -1.18 11.86 4.20
N ARG A 54 -1.69 10.67 4.54
CA ARG A 54 -2.93 10.12 4.00
C ARG A 54 -3.86 9.73 5.14
N SER A 55 -5.09 10.25 5.11
CA SER A 55 -6.20 9.79 5.96
C SER A 55 -7.07 8.75 5.29
N ASP A 56 -6.92 8.57 3.97
CA ASP A 56 -7.80 7.78 3.11
C ASP A 56 -7.21 6.41 2.72
N LEU A 57 -6.07 6.02 3.31
CA LEU A 57 -5.37 4.75 3.06
C LEU A 57 -5.04 4.45 1.58
N GLY A 58 -5.07 5.48 0.73
CA GLY A 58 -4.91 5.33 -0.72
C GLY A 58 -6.15 4.79 -1.44
N LEU A 59 -7.28 4.69 -0.76
CA LEU A 59 -8.51 4.05 -1.25
C LEU A 59 -9.55 5.06 -1.80
N SER A 60 -9.27 6.36 -1.75
CA SER A 60 -10.16 7.39 -2.32
C SER A 60 -10.54 7.16 -3.78
N LYS A 61 -9.70 6.43 -4.54
CA LYS A 61 -9.96 6.10 -5.95
C LYS A 61 -11.13 5.13 -6.16
N MET A 62 -11.57 4.42 -5.12
CA MET A 62 -12.63 3.41 -5.24
C MET A 62 -14.03 4.01 -5.29
N HIS A 63 -14.19 5.32 -5.04
CA HIS A 63 -15.49 6.01 -5.04
C HIS A 63 -16.51 5.37 -4.08
N ALA A 64 -16.03 4.76 -3.00
CA ALA A 64 -16.88 4.25 -1.94
C ALA A 64 -17.36 5.38 -1.02
N GLU A 65 -18.52 5.16 -0.44
CA GLU A 65 -19.02 5.95 0.66
C GLU A 65 -18.19 5.60 1.91
N THR A 66 -17.66 6.62 2.57
CA THR A 66 -16.80 6.45 3.75
C THR A 66 -17.50 6.98 4.97
N ARG A 67 -17.24 6.36 6.12
CA ARG A 67 -17.72 6.87 7.40
C ARG A 67 -16.59 7.57 8.14
N SER A 68 -16.89 8.74 8.71
CA SER A 68 -15.90 9.54 9.44
C SER A 68 -15.46 8.92 10.78
N ASP A 69 -16.23 7.98 11.32
CA ASP A 69 -15.96 7.27 12.57
C ASP A 69 -15.13 5.99 12.39
N GLN A 70 -14.98 5.50 11.16
CA GLN A 70 -14.24 4.27 10.86
C GLN A 70 -13.23 4.50 9.73
N ALA A 71 -11.94 4.54 10.09
CA ALA A 71 -10.87 4.91 9.16
C ALA A 71 -10.71 3.96 7.94
N CYS A 72 -11.13 2.70 8.05
CA CYS A 72 -11.12 1.74 6.94
C CYS A 72 -12.47 1.02 6.77
N HIS A 73 -13.51 1.79 6.49
CA HIS A 73 -14.86 1.27 6.22
C HIS A 73 -15.42 1.90 4.95
N TYR A 74 -15.72 1.06 3.97
CA TYR A 74 -16.10 1.46 2.62
C TYR A 74 -17.39 0.77 2.21
N GLU A 75 -18.41 1.56 1.90
CA GLU A 75 -19.71 1.08 1.45
C GLU A 75 -19.90 1.38 -0.04
N PHE A 76 -20.39 0.38 -0.76
CA PHE A 76 -20.70 0.46 -2.18
C PHE A 76 -22.19 0.22 -2.38
N ASN A 77 -22.91 1.27 -2.79
CA ASN A 77 -24.32 1.19 -3.09
C ASN A 77 -24.55 1.07 -4.60
N SER A 78 -25.25 0.02 -5.04
CA SER A 78 -25.55 -0.21 -6.44
C SER A 78 -26.39 0.90 -7.10
N SER A 79 -27.10 1.69 -6.29
CA SER A 79 -27.86 2.86 -6.74
C SER A 79 -26.94 4.01 -7.19
N SER A 80 -25.78 4.15 -6.54
CA SER A 80 -24.75 5.14 -6.88
C SER A 80 -23.83 4.61 -7.96
N ARG A 81 -23.36 3.35 -7.80
CA ARG A 81 -22.44 2.69 -8.71
C ARG A 81 -22.59 1.17 -8.62
N SER A 82 -22.95 0.52 -9.72
CA SER A 82 -23.25 -0.92 -9.77
C SER A 82 -22.03 -1.82 -9.99
N SER A 83 -20.86 -1.26 -10.32
CA SER A 83 -19.62 -2.00 -10.53
C SER A 83 -18.38 -1.13 -10.35
N GLY A 84 -17.26 -1.74 -9.96
CA GLY A 84 -15.98 -1.07 -9.82
C GLY A 84 -14.93 -1.99 -9.25
N ASP A 85 -13.69 -1.52 -9.26
CA ASP A 85 -12.54 -2.26 -8.77
C ASP A 85 -12.23 -1.88 -7.33
N ILE A 86 -11.80 -2.88 -6.56
CA ILE A 86 -11.48 -2.75 -5.15
C ILE A 86 -10.06 -3.20 -4.94
N PHE A 87 -9.32 -2.43 -4.16
CA PHE A 87 -7.92 -2.67 -3.90
C PHE A 87 -7.66 -2.69 -2.41
N SER A 88 -6.62 -3.43 -2.02
CA SER A 88 -6.07 -3.32 -0.68
C SER A 88 -5.50 -1.91 -0.44
N PRO A 89 -5.45 -1.44 0.82
CA PRO A 89 -4.76 -0.21 1.16
C PRO A 89 -3.36 -0.17 0.54
N ASN A 90 -2.95 0.98 0.03
CA ASN A 90 -1.64 1.21 -0.60
C ASN A 90 -1.35 0.48 -1.93
N HIS A 91 -2.24 -0.36 -2.46
CA HIS A 91 -2.04 -1.07 -3.75
C HIS A 91 -1.60 -0.13 -4.90
N PRO A 92 -0.70 -0.56 -5.81
CA PRO A 92 0.09 -1.81 -5.84
C PRO A 92 1.24 -1.97 -4.83
N GLY A 93 1.38 -1.09 -3.83
CA GLY A 93 2.35 -1.27 -2.75
C GLY A 93 1.91 -2.33 -1.72
N TYR A 94 2.74 -2.54 -0.70
CA TYR A 94 2.38 -3.45 0.39
C TYR A 94 1.26 -2.87 1.25
N TYR A 95 0.26 -3.69 1.53
CA TYR A 95 -0.80 -3.30 2.45
C TYR A 95 -0.21 -3.15 3.88
N PRO A 96 -0.65 -2.16 4.66
CA PRO A 96 -0.15 -1.95 6.01
C PRO A 96 -0.48 -3.13 6.93
N ARG A 97 0.46 -3.51 7.80
CA ARG A 97 0.23 -4.55 8.80
C ARG A 97 -0.73 -4.09 9.90
N ASN A 98 -1.49 -5.05 10.44
CA ASN A 98 -2.45 -4.82 11.51
C ASN A 98 -3.51 -3.77 11.13
N ILE A 99 -3.96 -3.79 9.89
CA ILE A 99 -5.11 -3.02 9.44
C ILE A 99 -6.32 -3.92 9.34
N ASP A 100 -7.47 -3.42 9.79
CA ASP A 100 -8.76 -4.08 9.64
C ASP A 100 -9.66 -3.20 8.78
N CYS A 101 -10.06 -3.73 7.61
CA CYS A 101 -10.75 -3.00 6.58
C CYS A 101 -12.03 -3.71 6.19
N HIS A 102 -13.13 -2.98 6.21
CA HIS A 102 -14.47 -3.50 5.92
C HIS A 102 -14.95 -2.93 4.58
N TYR A 103 -15.24 -3.81 3.63
CA TYR A 103 -15.84 -3.47 2.33
C TYR A 103 -17.24 -4.07 2.26
N ILE A 104 -18.26 -3.22 2.20
CA ILE A 104 -19.67 -3.63 2.25
C ILE A 104 -20.34 -3.28 0.92
N PHE A 105 -21.09 -4.24 0.39
CA PHE A 105 -21.75 -4.12 -0.91
C PHE A 105 -23.26 -4.20 -0.73
N HIS A 106 -23.96 -3.17 -1.19
CA HIS A 106 -25.42 -3.08 -1.13
C HIS A 106 -26.00 -3.18 -2.53
N GLY A 107 -26.75 -4.25 -2.78
CA GLY A 107 -27.65 -4.37 -3.94
C GLY A 107 -29.06 -3.87 -3.60
N THR A 108 -29.82 -3.47 -4.61
CA THR A 108 -31.25 -3.12 -4.48
C THR A 108 -32.16 -4.29 -4.87
N ASP A 109 -33.48 -4.09 -4.81
CA ASP A 109 -34.46 -5.13 -5.12
C ASP A 109 -34.18 -5.84 -6.45
N LYS A 110 -34.20 -7.17 -6.41
CA LYS A 110 -33.94 -8.06 -7.56
C LYS A 110 -32.51 -8.00 -8.11
N GLN A 111 -31.55 -7.48 -7.34
CA GLN A 111 -30.12 -7.55 -7.68
C GLN A 111 -29.40 -8.61 -6.85
N ILE A 112 -28.28 -9.12 -7.39
CA ILE A 112 -27.37 -10.04 -6.71
C ILE A 112 -25.98 -9.41 -6.75
N VAL A 113 -25.30 -9.36 -5.60
CA VAL A 113 -23.89 -8.93 -5.53
C VAL A 113 -23.02 -10.11 -5.95
N ALA A 114 -22.25 -9.93 -7.01
CA ALA A 114 -21.23 -10.88 -7.46
C ALA A 114 -19.84 -10.28 -7.24
N ILE A 115 -18.93 -11.06 -6.64
CA ILE A 115 -17.57 -10.63 -6.33
C ILE A 115 -16.60 -11.55 -7.06
N HIS A 116 -15.63 -10.95 -7.74
CA HIS A 116 -14.57 -11.66 -8.46
C HIS A 116 -13.21 -11.15 -7.98
N PHE A 117 -12.30 -12.06 -7.63
CA PHE A 117 -10.93 -11.75 -7.25
C PHE A 117 -10.01 -11.98 -8.45
N GLU A 118 -9.43 -10.90 -8.97
CA GLU A 118 -8.42 -10.98 -10.03
C GLU A 118 -7.04 -11.35 -9.47
N TYR A 119 -6.67 -10.76 -8.32
CA TYR A 119 -5.42 -11.02 -7.61
C TYR A 119 -5.69 -11.12 -6.11
N PHE A 120 -5.12 -12.13 -5.47
CA PHE A 120 -5.25 -12.34 -4.04
C PHE A 120 -3.95 -12.93 -3.48
N ASP A 121 -3.17 -12.08 -2.82
CA ASP A 121 -1.89 -12.42 -2.20
C ASP A 121 -1.79 -11.73 -0.85
N VAL A 122 -1.89 -12.53 0.21
CA VAL A 122 -1.94 -12.07 1.60
C VAL A 122 -1.00 -12.92 2.44
N GLU A 123 -0.35 -12.29 3.42
CA GLU A 123 0.49 -12.93 4.44
C GLU A 123 -0.37 -13.98 5.19
N GLY A 124 -0.13 -15.27 4.96
CA GLY A 124 -0.83 -16.37 5.66
C GLY A 124 -0.39 -17.79 5.27
N PHE A 125 0.21 -18.49 6.24
CA PHE A 125 0.69 -19.88 6.28
C PHE A 125 1.24 -20.47 4.96
N ALA A 126 2.56 -20.36 4.79
CA ALA A 126 3.30 -21.41 4.09
C ALA A 126 3.11 -22.72 4.88
N THR A 127 2.40 -23.69 4.30
CA THR A 127 2.52 -25.10 4.67
C THR A 127 3.88 -25.63 4.25
#